data_AF-B9JIR8-F1
#
_entry.id   AF-B9JIR8-F1
#
_cell.length_a   1.000
_cell.length_b   1.000
_cell.length_c   1.000
_cell.angle_alpha   90.00
_cell.angle_beta   90.00
_cell.angle_gamma   90.00
#
_symmetry.space_group_name_H-M   'P 1'
#
loop_
_entity.id
_entity.type
_entity.pdbx_description
1 polymer ?
#
loop_
_entity_poly.entity_id
_entity_poly.type
_entity_poly.pdbx_seq_one_letter_code
_entity_poly.pdbx_strand_id
1 'polypeptide(L)' 'MKRFKSRGNLQRFVSIHDPIANLFHIPRRDITSSHYRELRAAAMDLWVKIARARQTAETRHPLLSGDP' A
#
# COMPACT_ATOMS: atom_id res chain seq x y z
N MET A 1 -16.06 14.26 -1.05
CA MET A 1 -16.35 12.80 -1.16
C MET A 1 -17.71 12.51 -0.55
N LYS A 2 -18.58 11.74 -1.22
CA LYS A 2 -19.88 11.31 -0.69
C LYS A 2 -19.64 10.49 0.59
N ARG A 3 -20.44 10.69 1.65
CA ARG A 3 -20.26 9.95 2.92
C ARG A 3 -20.54 8.46 2.71
N PHE A 4 -19.71 7.58 3.28
CA PHE A 4 -19.94 6.14 3.28
C PHE A 4 -21.04 5.77 4.28
N LYS A 5 -21.97 4.91 3.86
CA LYS A 5 -23.11 4.46 4.70
C LYS A 5 -22.70 3.61 5.90
N SER A 6 -21.50 3.03 5.89
CA SER A 6 -20.99 2.18 6.97
C SER A 6 -19.47 2.13 6.95
N ARG A 7 -18.87 1.76 8.10
CA ARG A 7 -17.44 1.47 8.21
C ARG A 7 -17.00 0.36 7.26
N GLY A 8 -17.84 -0.65 7.01
CA GLY A 8 -17.55 -1.71 6.05
C GLY A 8 -17.47 -1.21 4.60
N ASN A 9 -18.31 -0.25 4.21
CA ASN A 9 -18.24 0.37 2.88
C ASN A 9 -16.98 1.24 2.72
N LEU A 10 -16.61 1.98 3.76
CA LEU A 10 -15.34 2.69 3.79
C LEU A 10 -14.16 1.71 3.72
N GLN A 11 -14.19 0.62 4.49
CA GLN A 11 -13.12 -0.37 4.50
C GLN A 11 -12.97 -1.03 3.12
N ARG A 12 -14.06 -1.44 2.47
CA ARG A 12 -13.99 -2.01 1.11
C ARG A 12 -13.47 -1.00 0.10
N PHE A 13 -13.94 0.25 0.16
CA PHE A 13 -13.46 1.31 -0.71
C PHE A 13 -11.97 1.54 -0.52
N VAL A 14 -11.53 1.75 0.72
CA VAL A 14 -10.12 1.94 1.05
C VAL A 14 -9.30 0.72 0.69
N SER A 15 -9.78 -0.52 0.89
CA SER A 15 -9.03 -1.73 0.54
C SER A 15 -8.89 -1.94 -0.97
N ILE A 16 -9.89 -1.54 -1.78
CA ILE A 16 -9.79 -1.60 -3.25
C ILE A 16 -8.88 -0.49 -3.77
N HIS A 17 -8.91 0.68 -3.12
CA HIS A 17 -8.09 1.83 -3.48
C HIS A 17 -6.81 1.96 -2.67
N ASP A 18 -6.48 0.96 -1.84
CA ASP A 18 -5.25 0.93 -1.08
C ASP A 18 -4.15 0.73 -2.12
N PRO A 19 -3.23 1.69 -2.27
CA PRO A 19 -2.12 1.54 -3.22
C PRO A 19 -1.42 0.19 -3.05
N ILE A 20 -1.35 -0.36 -1.83
CA ILE A 20 -0.75 -1.65 -1.52
C ILE A 20 -1.57 -2.82 -2.09
N ALA A 21 -2.89 -2.81 -1.91
CA ALA A 21 -3.75 -3.86 -2.43
C ALA A 21 -3.79 -3.85 -3.97
N ASN A 22 -3.74 -2.65 -4.57
CA ASN A 22 -3.66 -2.48 -6.01
C ASN A 22 -2.36 -3.06 -6.60
N LEU A 23 -1.22 -2.95 -5.91
CA LEU A 23 0.05 -3.52 -6.38
C LEU A 23 -0.02 -5.03 -6.64
N PHE A 24 -0.89 -5.74 -5.91
CA PHE A 24 -1.01 -7.19 -6.02
C PHE A 24 -2.26 -7.65 -6.76
N HIS A 25 -3.11 -6.73 -7.23
CA HIS A 25 -4.28 -7.04 -8.00
C HIS A 25 -3.93 -7.31 -9.49
N ILE A 26 -3.18 -8.38 -9.73
CA ILE A 26 -2.72 -8.78 -11.07
C ILE A 26 -3.74 -9.75 -11.69
N PRO A 27 -4.39 -9.43 -12.82
CA PRO A 27 -5.34 -10.33 -13.48
C PRO A 27 -4.63 -11.58 -13.99
N ARG A 28 -5.02 -12.75 -13.49
CA ARG A 28 -4.38 -14.04 -13.80
C ARG A 28 -4.93 -14.73 -15.05
N ARG A 29 -6.02 -14.23 -15.60
CA ARG A 29 -6.77 -14.87 -16.69
C ARG A 29 -6.15 -14.63 -18.07
N ASP A 30 -5.39 -13.55 -18.22
CA ASP A 30 -4.93 -13.05 -19.51
C ASP A 30 -3.39 -12.99 -19.63
N ILE A 31 -2.67 -13.56 -18.65
CA ILE A 31 -1.20 -13.51 -18.63
C ILE A 31 -0.58 -14.87 -18.31
N THR A 32 0.62 -15.08 -18.84
CA THR A 32 1.40 -16.29 -18.57
C THR A 32 1.87 -16.34 -17.12
N SER A 33 2.16 -17.55 -16.63
CA SER A 33 2.71 -17.75 -15.29
C SER A 33 4.04 -17.04 -15.06
N SER A 34 4.90 -16.93 -16.09
CA SER A 34 6.16 -16.20 -15.99
C SER A 34 5.91 -14.70 -15.81
N HIS A 35 5.03 -14.12 -16.63
CA HIS A 35 4.69 -12.71 -16.57
C HIS A 35 4.01 -12.33 -15.25
N TYR A 36 3.13 -13.20 -14.73
CA TYR A 36 2.54 -13.02 -13.40
C TYR A 36 3.61 -12.96 -12.30
N ARG A 37 4.65 -13.81 -12.37
CA ARG A 37 5.75 -13.82 -11.39
C ARG A 37 6.59 -12.54 -11.47
N GLU A 38 6.86 -12.05 -12.68
CA GLU A 38 7.57 -10.78 -12.90
C GLU A 38 6.82 -9.59 -12.30
N LEU A 39 5.52 -9.47 -12.60
CA LEU A 39 4.67 -8.42 -12.04
C LEU A 39 4.60 -8.50 -10.52
N ARG A 40 4.51 -9.72 -9.96
CA ARG A 40 4.50 -9.92 -8.51
C ARG A 40 5.84 -9.56 -7.86
N ALA A 41 6.97 -9.81 -8.51
CA ALA A 41 8.28 -9.39 -8.03
C ALA A 41 8.40 -7.85 -8.02
N ALA A 42 8.01 -7.19 -9.11
CA ALA A 42 8.01 -5.74 -9.19
C ALA A 42 7.10 -5.09 -8.13
N ALA A 43 5.94 -5.68 -7.88
CA ALA A 43 5.03 -5.25 -6.82
C ALA A 43 5.66 -5.36 -5.41
N MET A 44 6.43 -6.42 -5.15
CA MET A 44 7.16 -6.58 -3.89
C MET A 44 8.29 -5.56 -3.72
N ASP A 45 9.05 -5.27 -4.77
CA ASP A 45 10.10 -4.24 -4.72
C ASP A 45 9.52 -2.86 -4.43
N LEU A 46 8.38 -2.53 -5.02
CA LEU A 46 7.68 -1.27 -4.76
C LEU A 46 7.10 -1.24 -3.33
N TRP A 47 6.57 -2.36 -2.85
CA TRP A 47 6.13 -2.48 -1.46
C TRP A 47 7.26 -2.19 -0.46
N VAL A 48 8.44 -2.79 -0.66
CA VAL A 48 9.61 -2.55 0.21
C VAL A 48 9.99 -1.07 0.24
N LYS A 49 9.95 -0.38 -0.91
CA LYS A 49 10.23 1.07 -0.99
C LYS A 49 9.22 1.88 -0.18
N ILE A 50 7.93 1.59 -0.31
CA ILE A 50 6.85 2.29 0.40
C ILE A 50 6.94 2.02 1.92
N ALA A 51 7.14 0.76 2.32
CA ALA A 51 7.24 0.38 3.73
C ALA A 51 8.44 1.06 4.42
N ARG A 52 9.59 1.13 3.73
CA ARG A 52 10.80 1.83 4.24
C ARG A 52 10.64 3.35 4.23
N ALA A 53 9.98 3.92 3.23
CA ALA A 53 9.70 5.36 3.19
C ALA A 53 8.84 5.80 4.38
N ARG A 54 7.85 4.98 4.78
CA ARG A 54 7.06 5.19 6.00
C ARG A 54 7.90 5.13 7.27
N GLN A 55 8.75 4.12 7.42
CA GLN A 55 9.65 3.99 8.58
C GLN A 55 10.61 5.18 8.72
N THR A 56 11.11 5.71 7.60
CA THR A 56 12.03 6.86 7.61
C THR A 56 11.32 8.16 7.98
N ALA A 57 10.04 8.33 7.59
CA ALA A 57 9.22 9.47 8.00
C ALA A 57 8.89 9.42 9.51
N GLU A 58 8.64 8.23 10.04
CA GLU A 58 8.29 8.02 11.45
C GLU A 58 9.52 8.16 12.38
N THR A 59 10.70 7.77 11.90
CA THR A 59 11.98 7.89 12.65
C THR A 59 12.52 9.33 12.67
N ARG A 60 12.03 10.22 11.80
CA ARG A 60 12.41 11.65 11.79
C ARG A 60 11.63 12.50 12.81
N HIS A 61 10.72 11.91 13.59
CA HIS A 61 9.97 12.60 14.63
C HIS A 61 10.27 12.07 16.06
N PRO A 62 11.52 12.14 16.50
CA PRO A 62 11.80 12.50 17.89
C PRO A 62 12.75 13.70 17.93
N LEU A 63 12.69 14.51 19.00
CA LEU A 63 13.54 15.68 19.33
C LEU A 63 12.96 17.08 19.06
N LEU A 64 11.64 17.29 19.23
CA LEU A 64 11.11 18.60 19.61
C LEU A 64 10.18 18.49 20.84
N SER A 65 10.63 17.74 21.85
CA SER A 65 10.03 17.75 23.18
C SER A 65 11.13 17.61 24.22
N GLY A 66 11.41 18.71 24.93
CA GLY A 66 12.40 18.84 26.01
C GLY A 66 13.55 19.74 25.56
N ASP A 67 13.88 20.84 26.22
CA ASP A 67 13.55 21.42 27.54
C ASP A 67 14.12 22.86 27.54
N PRO A 68 14.04 23.66 28.62
CA PRO A 68 12.99 23.85 29.61
C PRO A 68 12.29 25.21 29.50
#